data_AF-A0A2U2N1A9-F1
#
_entry.id   AF-A0A2U2N1A9-F1
#
_cell.length_a   1.000
_cell.length_b   1.000
_cell.length_c   1.000
_cell.angle_alpha   90.00
_cell.angle_beta   90.00
_cell.angle_gamma   90.00
#
_symmetry.space_group_name_H-M   'P 1'
#
loop_
_entity.id
_entity.type
_entity.pdbx_description
1 polymer ?
#
loop_
_entity_poly.entity_id
_entity_poly.type
_entity_poly.pdbx_seq_one_letter_code
_entity_poly.pdbx_strand_id
1 'polypeptide(L)'
;MADEPMPPWFRAVVGEGIQRLVAIGLPGGPGWDSIKLTAQAWGEALWEAPVQWDEKADSARLQAAFKRAGRTCERWPTPRQVLEMMPSRPQPRALPAPQMSRQQRERNSRRLRAALRKALSQGGSQAGE
;
A
#
# COMPACT_ATOMS: atom_id res chain seq x y z
N MET A 1 16.49 22.03 -15.48
CA MET A 1 15.15 21.40 -15.52
C MET A 1 14.65 21.51 -14.09
N ALA A 2 13.62 22.31 -13.82
CA ALA A 2 13.06 22.38 -12.49
C ALA A 2 12.65 20.96 -12.07
N ASP A 3 12.99 20.57 -10.84
CA ASP A 3 12.55 19.31 -10.26
C ASP A 3 11.02 19.32 -10.28
N GLU A 4 10.43 18.54 -11.17
CA GLU A 4 8.98 18.48 -11.28
C GLU A 4 8.46 17.80 -10.00
N PRO A 5 7.60 18.45 -9.19
CA PRO A 5 7.30 17.98 -7.83
C PRO A 5 6.63 16.59 -7.82
N MET A 6 6.07 16.15 -8.96
CA MET A 6 5.42 14.85 -9.12
C MET A 6 5.71 14.22 -10.49
N PRO A 7 5.93 12.89 -10.55
CA PRO A 7 6.07 12.16 -11.80
C PRO A 7 4.83 12.27 -12.72
N PRO A 8 5.02 12.22 -14.06
CA PRO A 8 3.91 12.31 -15.02
C PRO A 8 2.81 11.26 -14.83
N TRP A 9 3.16 10.01 -14.51
CA TRP A 9 2.18 8.94 -14.29
C TRP A 9 1.22 9.28 -13.14
N PHE A 10 1.75 9.87 -12.06
CA PHE A 10 0.98 10.20 -10.88
C PHE A 10 -0.01 11.33 -11.17
N ARG A 11 0.48 12.39 -11.83
CA ARG A 11 -0.35 13.51 -12.28
C ARG A 11 -1.47 13.07 -13.21
N ALA A 12 -1.18 12.16 -14.14
CA ALA A 12 -2.18 11.61 -15.04
C ALA A 12 -3.28 10.86 -14.27
N VAL A 13 -2.89 9.95 -13.36
CA VAL A 13 -3.84 9.17 -12.55
C VAL A 13 -4.71 10.06 -11.67
N VAL A 14 -4.12 11.06 -10.99
CA VAL A 14 -4.88 12.01 -10.16
C VAL A 14 -5.81 12.86 -11.01
N GLY A 15 -5.32 13.41 -12.13
CA GLY A 15 -6.13 14.21 -13.05
C GLY A 15 -7.35 13.46 -13.57
N GLU A 16 -7.18 12.22 -14.05
CA GLU A 16 -8.27 11.35 -14.47
C GLU A 16 -9.24 11.02 -13.33
N GLY A 17 -8.71 10.78 -12.12
CA GLY A 17 -9.49 10.55 -10.91
C GLY A 17 -10.40 11.72 -10.56
N ILE A 18 -9.87 12.94 -10.61
CA ILE A 18 -10.64 14.17 -10.36
C ILE A 18 -11.68 14.39 -11.44
N GLN A 19 -11.32 14.26 -12.72
CA GLN A 19 -12.28 14.37 -13.81
C GLN A 19 -13.46 13.39 -13.65
N ARG A 20 -13.19 12.15 -13.22
CA ARG A 20 -14.22 11.16 -12.92
C ARG A 20 -15.15 11.62 -11.80
N LEU A 21 -14.61 12.11 -10.69
CA LEU A 21 -15.42 12.57 -9.57
C LEU A 21 -16.27 13.79 -9.95
N VAL A 22 -15.70 14.73 -10.73
CA VAL A 22 -16.45 15.89 -11.28
C VAL A 22 -17.60 15.41 -12.15
N ALA A 23 -17.34 14.45 -13.05
CA ALA A 23 -18.35 13.92 -13.96
C ALA A 23 -19.51 13.21 -13.23
N ILE A 24 -19.26 12.64 -12.04
CA ILE A 24 -20.31 12.05 -11.18
C ILE A 24 -21.16 13.14 -10.52
N GLY A 25 -20.61 14.34 -10.29
CA GLY A 25 -21.36 15.47 -9.74
C GLY A 25 -21.68 15.32 -8.25
N LEU A 26 -20.77 14.72 -7.46
CA LEU A 26 -20.98 14.56 -6.02
C LEU A 26 -21.15 15.92 -5.32
N PRO A 27 -22.11 16.06 -4.38
CA PRO A 27 -22.29 17.28 -3.60
C PRO A 27 -21.02 17.73 -2.88
N GLY A 28 -20.75 19.04 -2.89
CA GLY A 28 -19.55 19.63 -2.30
C GLY A 28 -18.30 19.53 -3.18
N GLY A 29 -18.45 19.15 -4.45
CA GLY A 29 -17.36 19.15 -5.43
C GLY A 29 -16.91 20.57 -5.85
N PRO A 30 -15.77 20.66 -6.56
CA PRO A 30 -15.22 21.92 -7.02
C PRO A 30 -16.09 22.58 -8.09
N GLY A 31 -16.04 23.91 -8.18
CA GLY A 31 -16.58 24.67 -9.31
C GLY A 31 -15.76 24.42 -10.59
N TRP A 32 -16.38 24.63 -11.75
CA TRP A 32 -15.78 24.34 -13.07
C TRP A 32 -14.44 25.06 -13.30
N ASP A 33 -14.37 26.32 -12.91
CA ASP A 33 -13.18 27.18 -12.94
C ASP A 33 -12.05 26.70 -12.02
N SER A 34 -12.40 26.03 -10.92
CA SER A 34 -11.46 25.51 -9.92
C SER A 34 -10.99 24.06 -10.16
N ILE A 35 -11.49 23.35 -11.18
CA ILE A 35 -11.17 21.92 -11.39
C ILE A 35 -9.65 21.69 -11.52
N LYS A 36 -8.97 22.51 -12.32
CA LYS A 36 -7.52 22.37 -12.56
C LYS A 36 -6.71 22.60 -11.28
N LEU A 37 -7.06 23.66 -10.53
CA LEU A 37 -6.42 23.97 -9.25
C LEU A 37 -6.69 22.86 -8.22
N THR A 38 -7.91 22.32 -8.20
CA THR A 38 -8.27 21.19 -7.34
C THR A 38 -7.41 19.97 -7.67
N ALA A 39 -7.24 19.63 -8.95
CA ALA A 39 -6.41 18.51 -9.36
C ALA A 39 -4.93 18.69 -8.97
N GLN A 40 -4.40 19.90 -9.06
CA GLN A 40 -3.04 20.21 -8.60
C GLN A 40 -2.91 20.03 -7.08
N ALA A 41 -3.78 20.66 -6.30
CA ALA A 41 -3.75 20.57 -4.83
C ALA A 41 -3.95 19.13 -4.33
N TRP A 42 -4.79 18.35 -5.03
CA TRP A 42 -4.94 16.92 -4.77
C TRP A 42 -3.69 16.13 -5.11
N GLY A 43 -3.03 16.44 -6.22
CA GLY A 43 -1.76 15.83 -6.58
C GLY A 43 -0.75 16.01 -5.46
N GLU A 44 -0.52 17.26 -5.04
CA GLU A 44 0.42 17.61 -3.97
C GLU A 44 0.08 16.88 -2.66
N ALA A 45 -1.17 16.97 -2.19
CA ALA A 45 -1.61 16.34 -0.95
C ALA A 45 -1.50 14.79 -0.96
N LEU A 46 -1.77 14.15 -2.10
CA LEU A 46 -1.63 12.69 -2.23
C LEU A 46 -0.16 12.28 -2.36
N TRP A 47 0.66 13.07 -3.03
CA TRP A 47 2.08 12.79 -3.23
C TRP A 47 2.87 12.89 -1.92
N GLU A 48 2.55 13.88 -1.09
CA GLU A 48 3.16 14.08 0.24
C GLU A 48 2.71 13.05 1.30
N ALA A 49 1.75 12.19 0.97
CA ALA A 49 1.32 11.12 1.87
C ALA A 49 2.49 10.17 2.18
N PRO A 50 2.51 9.51 3.36
CA PRO A 50 3.57 8.58 3.76
C PRO A 50 3.44 7.22 3.03
N VAL A 51 3.46 7.25 1.70
CA VAL A 51 3.38 6.11 0.79
C VAL A 51 4.65 6.12 -0.05
N GLN A 52 5.36 4.99 -0.05
CA GLN A 52 6.54 4.82 -0.89
C GLN A 52 6.12 4.53 -2.34
N TRP A 53 5.63 5.53 -3.06
CA TRP A 53 5.02 5.37 -4.38
C TRP A 53 5.92 4.61 -5.37
N ASP A 54 5.35 3.56 -5.98
CA ASP A 54 5.95 2.81 -7.08
C ASP A 54 4.95 2.77 -8.24
N GLU A 55 5.34 3.27 -9.40
CA GLU A 55 4.44 3.41 -10.56
C GLU A 55 3.77 2.08 -10.94
N LYS A 56 4.53 0.99 -10.95
CA LYS A 56 4.04 -0.34 -11.37
C LYS A 56 3.07 -0.93 -10.36
N ALA A 57 3.35 -0.78 -9.07
CA ALA A 57 2.50 -1.30 -8.01
C ALA A 57 1.28 -0.41 -7.75
N ASP A 58 1.41 0.91 -7.91
CA ASP A 58 0.48 1.87 -7.31
C ASP A 58 -0.43 2.59 -8.32
N SER A 59 -0.06 2.70 -9.59
CA SER A 59 -0.91 3.38 -10.60
C SER A 59 -2.33 2.80 -10.64
N ALA A 60 -2.43 1.48 -10.80
CA ALA A 60 -3.72 0.79 -10.83
C ALA A 60 -4.46 0.83 -9.48
N ARG A 61 -3.72 0.83 -8.36
CA ARG A 61 -4.30 0.90 -7.01
C ARG A 61 -4.93 2.26 -6.76
N LEU A 62 -4.24 3.34 -7.12
CA LEU A 62 -4.74 4.71 -6.98
C LEU A 62 -5.94 4.96 -7.90
N GLN A 63 -5.89 4.51 -9.16
CA GLN A 63 -7.04 4.52 -10.06
C GLN A 63 -8.25 3.77 -9.46
N ALA A 64 -8.03 2.59 -8.88
CA ALA A 64 -9.07 1.81 -8.22
C ALA A 64 -9.65 2.54 -7.00
N ALA A 65 -8.82 3.29 -6.27
CA ALA A 65 -9.25 4.11 -5.14
C ALA A 65 -10.23 5.22 -5.57
N PHE A 66 -9.90 5.98 -6.63
CA PHE A 66 -10.81 6.98 -7.20
C PHE A 66 -12.12 6.35 -7.71
N LYS A 67 -12.04 5.18 -8.37
CA LYS A 67 -13.25 4.44 -8.81
C LYS A 67 -14.12 4.02 -7.62
N ARG A 68 -13.51 3.56 -6.53
CA ARG A 68 -14.24 3.21 -5.29
C ARG A 68 -14.91 4.44 -4.69
N ALA A 69 -14.16 5.53 -4.55
CA ALA A 69 -14.68 6.79 -4.01
C ALA A 69 -15.89 7.29 -4.80
N GLY A 70 -15.80 7.32 -6.13
CA GLY A 70 -16.92 7.71 -6.98
C GLY A 70 -18.14 6.78 -6.89
N ARG A 71 -17.94 5.52 -6.51
CA ARG A 71 -19.03 4.54 -6.33
C ARG A 71 -19.69 4.63 -4.94
N THR A 72 -18.93 4.98 -3.90
CA THR A 72 -19.37 4.79 -2.51
C THR A 72 -19.52 6.09 -1.72
N CYS A 73 -18.90 7.19 -2.13
CA CYS A 73 -19.02 8.45 -1.42
C CYS A 73 -20.32 9.17 -1.79
N GLU A 74 -21.06 9.64 -0.79
CA GLU A 74 -22.28 10.45 -0.98
C GLU A 74 -21.98 11.94 -1.17
N ARG A 75 -20.78 12.38 -0.78
CA ARG A 75 -20.27 13.74 -0.93
C ARG A 75 -18.85 13.71 -1.49
N TRP A 76 -18.37 14.84 -1.98
CA TRP A 76 -17.02 14.95 -2.49
C TRP A 76 -15.99 14.47 -1.45
N PRO A 77 -15.17 13.45 -1.76
CA PRO A 77 -14.22 12.89 -0.81
C PRO A 77 -13.06 13.85 -0.52
N THR A 78 -12.34 13.63 0.58
CA THR A 78 -11.02 14.23 0.80
C THR A 78 -9.91 13.37 0.17
N PRO A 79 -8.71 13.92 -0.09
CA PRO A 79 -7.56 13.12 -0.54
C PRO A 79 -7.26 11.93 0.37
N ARG A 80 -7.33 12.16 1.71
CA ARG A 80 -7.15 11.11 2.71
C ARG A 80 -8.14 9.96 2.54
N GLN A 81 -9.42 10.25 2.33
CA GLN A 81 -10.44 9.22 2.13
C GLN A 81 -10.15 8.38 0.87
N VAL A 82 -9.64 9.00 -0.20
CA VAL A 82 -9.20 8.25 -1.39
C VAL A 82 -8.02 7.35 -1.06
N LEU A 83 -7.02 7.81 -0.30
CA LEU A 83 -5.90 6.96 0.12
C LEU A 83 -6.36 5.77 0.96
N GLU A 84 -7.30 5.97 1.88
CA GLU A 84 -7.88 4.90 2.71
C GLU A 84 -8.63 3.85 1.88
N MET A 85 -9.18 4.25 0.73
CA MET A 85 -9.85 3.34 -0.22
C MET A 85 -8.88 2.59 -1.15
N MET A 86 -7.58 2.91 -1.10
CA MET A 86 -6.59 2.28 -1.95
C MET A 86 -6.44 0.78 -1.61
N PRO A 87 -6.60 -0.14 -2.57
CA PRO A 87 -6.41 -1.58 -2.33
C PRO A 87 -5.01 -1.85 -1.75
N SER A 88 -4.80 -2.92 -0.97
CA SER A 88 -3.45 -3.33 -0.57
C SER A 88 -2.56 -3.63 -1.78
N ARG A 89 -1.24 -3.50 -1.63
CA ARG A 89 -0.31 -3.90 -2.69
C ARG A 89 -0.47 -5.41 -2.98
N PRO A 90 -0.40 -5.82 -4.26
CA PRO A 90 -0.32 -7.23 -4.59
C PRO A 90 0.90 -7.83 -3.88
N GLN A 91 0.68 -8.94 -3.16
CA GLN A 91 1.78 -9.62 -2.49
C GLN A 91 2.73 -10.18 -3.55
N PRO A 92 4.06 -10.07 -3.34
CA PRO A 92 5.03 -10.74 -4.21
C PRO A 92 4.68 -12.22 -4.30
N ARG A 93 4.89 -12.82 -5.48
CA ARG A 93 4.71 -14.25 -5.65
C ARG A 93 5.61 -14.98 -4.64
N ALA A 94 5.01 -15.86 -3.85
CA ALA A 94 5.76 -16.64 -2.87
C ALA A 94 6.87 -17.41 -3.59
N LEU A 95 8.07 -17.38 -3.01
CA LEU A 95 9.15 -18.26 -3.45
C LEU A 95 8.72 -19.72 -3.26
N PRO A 96 9.11 -20.63 -4.16
CA PRO A 96 8.89 -22.05 -3.94
C PRO A 96 9.51 -22.47 -2.60
N ALA A 97 8.84 -23.38 -1.89
CA ALA A 97 9.39 -23.92 -0.66
C ALA A 97 10.79 -24.52 -0.96
N PRO A 98 11.80 -24.23 -0.13
CA PRO A 98 13.13 -24.77 -0.34
C PRO A 98 13.06 -26.30 -0.39
N GLN A 99 13.65 -26.89 -1.43
CA GLN A 99 13.69 -28.33 -1.57
C GLN A 99 14.68 -28.90 -0.55
N MET A 100 14.15 -29.50 0.53
CA MET A 100 14.95 -30.19 1.53
C MET A 100 14.94 -31.70 1.28
N SER A 101 16.12 -32.28 1.12
CA SER A 101 16.31 -33.72 1.07
C SER A 101 15.88 -34.39 2.38
N ARG A 102 15.56 -35.69 2.33
CA ARG A 102 15.20 -36.46 3.53
C ARG A 102 16.31 -36.41 4.59
N GLN A 103 17.56 -36.51 4.15
CA GLN A 103 18.74 -36.45 5.03
C GLN A 103 18.89 -35.07 5.68
N GLN A 104 18.66 -33.98 4.92
CA GLN A 104 18.65 -32.63 5.49
C GLN A 104 17.51 -32.46 6.52
N ARG A 105 16.33 -33.04 6.28
CA ARG A 105 15.21 -33.01 7.25
C ARG A 105 15.55 -33.70 8.56
N GLU A 106 16.15 -34.88 8.50
CA GLU A 106 16.59 -35.60 9.70
C GLU A 106 17.70 -34.86 10.44
N ARG A 107 18.67 -34.28 9.74
CA ARG A 107 19.72 -33.47 10.38
C ARG A 107 19.14 -32.25 11.08
N ASN A 108 18.22 -31.54 10.44
CA ASN A 108 17.58 -30.36 11.01
C ASN A 108 16.69 -30.72 12.20
N SER A 109 15.93 -31.82 12.13
CA SER A 109 15.09 -32.27 13.25
C SER A 109 15.91 -32.63 14.49
N ARG A 110 17.06 -33.31 14.30
CA ARG A 110 17.99 -33.63 15.38
C ARG A 110 18.57 -32.36 16.01
N ARG A 111 18.98 -31.39 15.19
CA ARG A 111 19.49 -30.09 15.66
C ARG A 111 18.43 -29.33 16.46
N LEU A 112 17.20 -29.25 15.95
CA LEU A 112 16.10 -28.56 16.61
C LEU A 112 15.77 -29.19 17.98
N ARG A 113 15.72 -30.54 18.05
CA ARG A 113 15.49 -31.27 19.31
C ARG A 113 16.62 -31.08 20.33
N ALA A 114 17.86 -30.98 19.88
CA ALA A 114 19.00 -30.70 20.77
C ALA A 114 18.94 -29.26 21.31
N ALA A 115 18.63 -28.29 20.44
CA ALA A 115 18.48 -26.89 20.84
C ALA A 115 17.33 -26.69 21.84
N LEU A 116 16.17 -27.32 21.59
CA LEU A 116 15.03 -27.27 22.51
C LEU A 116 15.36 -27.84 23.89
N ARG A 117 16.04 -29.00 23.95
CA ARG A 117 16.47 -29.58 25.24
C ARG A 117 17.40 -28.66 26.01
N LYS A 118 18.37 -28.04 25.33
CA LYS A 118 19.31 -27.10 25.96
C LYS A 118 18.60 -25.84 26.48
N ALA A 119 17.65 -25.30 25.73
CA ALA A 119 16.87 -24.14 26.16
C ALA A 119 16.01 -24.46 27.39
N LEU A 120 15.38 -25.64 27.42
CA LEU A 120 14.57 -26.09 28.55
C LEU A 120 15.41 -26.40 29.80
N SER A 121 16.64 -26.91 29.65
CA SER A 121 17.53 -27.17 30.79
C SER A 121 18.13 -25.89 31.39
N GLN A 122 18.27 -24.83 30.59
CA GLN A 122 18.80 -23.54 31.07
C GLN A 122 17.72 -22.68 31.77
N GLY A 123 16.45 -22.79 31.37
CA GLY A 123 15.33 -22.10 32.04
C GLY A 123 15.00 -22.64 33.44
N GLY A 124 15.46 -23.85 33.78
CA GLY A 124 15.29 -24.44 35.12
C GLY A 124 16.37 -24.04 36.13
N SER A 125 17.45 -23.36 35.72
CA SER A 125 18.59 -23.05 36.58
C SER A 125 18.60 -21.60 37.12
N GLN A 126 17.61 -20.77 36.77
CA GLN A 126 17.46 -19.39 37.29
C GLN A 126 16.31 -19.21 38.29
N ALA A 127 15.60 -20.28 38.69
CA ALA A 127 14.46 -20.21 39.61
C ALA A 127 14.77 -20.76 41.02
N GLY A 128 16.04 -20.90 41.38
CA GLY A 128 16.48 -21.44 42.67
C GLY A 128 17.75 -20.76 43.17
N GLU A 129 17.60 -19.51 43.60
CA GLU A 129 18.48 -18.84 44.57
C GLU A 129 17.62 -17.96 45.49
#